data_AF-A0A8T5U2J6-F1
#
_entry.id   AF-A0A8T5U2J6-F1
#
_cell.length_a   1.000
_cell.length_b   1.000
_cell.length_c   1.000
_cell.angle_alpha   90.00
_cell.angle_beta   90.00
_cell.angle_gamma   90.00
#
_symmetry.space_group_name_H-M   'P 1'
#
loop_
_entity.id
_entity.type
_entity.pdbx_description
1 polymer ?
#
loop_
_entity_poly.entity_id
_entity_poly.type
_entity_poly.pdbx_seq_one_letter_code
_entity_poly.pdbx_strand_id
1 'polypeptide(L)' 'MIDSWLSNTKFKVDTEFIHKEKFLEKYDVQDAKYPSAYLLEDGSLRLLISQEEIDQVTTITEMEDLVSTKLK' A
#
# COMPACT_ATOMS: atom_id res chain seq x y z
N MET A 1 -10.02 -7.99 -8.78
CA MET A 1 -10.56 -7.90 -7.39
C MET A 1 -9.81 -6.87 -6.54
N ILE A 2 -8.61 -6.42 -6.96
CA ILE A 2 -7.86 -5.33 -6.33
C ILE A 2 -8.26 -3.96 -6.94
N ASP A 3 -8.77 -3.95 -8.17
CA ASP A 3 -9.16 -2.74 -8.92
C ASP A 3 -10.33 -1.93 -8.32
N SER A 4 -11.13 -2.54 -7.44
CA SER A 4 -12.37 -1.92 -6.96
C SER A 4 -12.19 -0.99 -5.75
N TRP A 5 -11.09 -1.09 -5.00
CA TRP A 5 -10.94 -0.39 -3.71
C TRP A 5 -10.45 1.04 -3.87
N LEU A 6 -9.67 1.34 -4.89
CA LEU A 6 -9.09 2.68 -5.09
C LEU A 6 -9.96 3.60 -5.94
N SER A 7 -10.88 3.07 -6.76
CA SER A 7 -11.69 3.88 -7.67
C SER A 7 -12.69 4.80 -6.96
N ASN A 8 -12.81 4.71 -5.63
CA ASN A 8 -13.76 5.48 -4.83
C ASN A 8 -13.11 6.14 -3.60
N THR A 9 -11.79 6.33 -3.61
CA THR A 9 -11.08 6.78 -2.42
C THR A 9 -11.09 8.30 -2.26
N LYS A 10 -11.53 8.74 -1.08
CA LYS A 10 -11.48 10.12 -0.58
C LYS A 10 -10.04 10.61 -0.29
N PHE A 11 -9.01 9.87 -0.67
CA PHE A 11 -7.61 10.20 -0.42
C PHE A 11 -7.05 10.98 -1.61
N LYS A 12 -6.53 12.19 -1.35
CA LYS A 12 -5.81 12.99 -2.35
C LYS A 12 -4.36 12.49 -2.50
N VAL A 13 -4.18 11.19 -2.66
CA VAL A 13 -2.87 10.56 -2.78
C VAL A 13 -2.86 9.76 -4.07
N ASP A 14 -1.83 9.98 -4.89
CA ASP A 14 -1.64 9.20 -6.11
C ASP A 14 -1.29 7.75 -5.73
N THR A 15 -2.04 6.81 -6.29
CA THR A 15 -1.88 5.39 -5.98
C THR A 15 -1.44 4.61 -7.21
N GLU A 16 -0.39 3.80 -7.07
CA GLU A 16 0.18 2.98 -8.14
C GLU A 16 0.22 1.52 -7.68
N PHE A 17 -0.33 0.60 -8.48
CA PHE A 17 -0.13 -0.83 -8.27
C PHE A 17 1.10 -1.30 -9.03
N ILE A 18 2.08 -1.79 -8.28
CA ILE A 18 3.34 -2.28 -8.84
C ILE A 18 3.48 -3.75 -8.47
N HIS A 19 3.75 -4.59 -9.47
CA HIS A 19 4.13 -5.98 -9.24
C HIS A 19 5.53 -6.06 -8.60
N LYS A 20 5.76 -7.09 -7.79
CA LYS A 20 7.03 -7.32 -7.06
C LYS A 20 8.29 -7.03 -7.89
N GLU A 21 8.39 -7.58 -9.09
CA GLU A 21 9.56 -7.41 -9.98
C GLU A 21 9.80 -5.94 -10.33
N LYS A 22 8.75 -5.23 -10.76
CA LYS A 22 8.81 -3.80 -11.08
C LYS A 22 9.10 -2.93 -9.84
N PHE A 23 8.65 -3.35 -8.66
CA PHE A 23 8.90 -2.64 -7.41
C PHE A 23 10.38 -2.73 -7.03
N LEU A 24 10.96 -3.93 -7.17
CA LEU A 24 12.40 -4.17 -6.98
C LEU A 24 13.23 -3.36 -7.98
N GLU A 25 12.85 -3.35 -9.27
CA GLU A 25 13.55 -2.55 -10.28
C GLU A 25 13.50 -1.04 -10.01
N LYS A 26 12.36 -0.53 -9.53
CA LYS A 26 12.13 0.91 -9.33
C LYS A 26 12.72 1.44 -8.03
N TYR A 27 12.74 0.64 -6.97
CA TYR A 27 13.08 1.10 -5.61
C TYR A 27 14.16 0.30 -4.89
N ASP A 28 14.68 -0.79 -5.49
CA ASP A 28 15.76 -1.65 -4.96
C ASP A 28 15.56 -2.13 -3.50
N VAL A 29 14.30 -2.35 -3.11
CA VAL A 29 13.96 -2.83 -1.75
C VAL A 29 13.99 -4.36 -1.71
N GLN A 30 15.15 -4.94 -1.39
CA GLN A 30 15.35 -6.39 -1.51
C GLN A 30 14.64 -7.25 -0.44
N ASP A 31 14.32 -6.68 0.72
CA ASP A 31 13.66 -7.39 1.84
C ASP A 31 12.18 -7.00 2.03
N ALA A 32 11.53 -6.54 0.95
CA ALA A 32 10.11 -6.26 0.98
C ALA A 32 9.29 -7.55 1.16
N LYS A 33 8.45 -7.58 2.20
CA LYS A 33 7.42 -8.61 2.38
C LYS A 33 6.18 -8.25 1.58
N TYR A 34 5.54 -9.23 0.93
CA TYR A 34 4.39 -9.01 0.06
C TYR A 34 3.22 -9.92 0.46
N PRO A 35 1.97 -9.44 0.39
CA PRO A 35 1.54 -8.09 -0.02
C PRO A 35 1.94 -6.98 0.98
N SER A 36 2.18 -5.77 0.50
CA SER A 36 2.46 -4.59 1.33
C SER A 36 2.19 -3.30 0.57
N ALA A 37 2.03 -2.20 1.30
CA ALA A 37 1.87 -0.85 0.75
C ALA A 37 2.96 0.08 1.28
N TYR A 38 3.49 0.92 0.40
CA TYR A 38 4.51 1.92 0.73
C TYR A 38 4.00 3.31 0.40
N LEU A 39 4.42 4.28 1.20
CA LEU A 39 4.22 5.70 0.94
C LEU A 39 5.54 6.29 0.45
N LEU A 40 5.49 6.97 -0.70
CA LEU A 40 6.60 7.76 -1.20
C LEU A 40 6.36 9.22 -0.77
N GLU A 41 7.18 9.71 0.15
CA GLU A 41 7.12 11.08 0.67
C GLU A 41 8.53 11.69 0.62
N ASP A 42 8.66 12.88 0.03
CA ASP A 42 9.95 13.58 -0.13
C ASP A 42 11.07 12.71 -0.76
N GLY A 43 10.70 11.84 -1.70
CA GLY A 43 11.64 10.93 -2.38
C GLY A 43 12.07 9.71 -1.55
N SER A 44 11.52 9.54 -0.35
CA SER A 44 11.79 8.41 0.54
C SER A 44 10.62 7.43 0.56
N LEU A 45 10.89 6.14 0.37
CA LEU A 45 9.90 5.09 0.60
C LEU A 45 9.80 4.74 2.07
N ARG A 46 8.58 4.77 2.59
CA ARG A 46 8.24 4.29 3.92
C ARG A 46 7.21 3.16 3.82
N LEU A 47 7.42 2.07 4.55
CA LEU A 47 6.41 1.03 4.70
C LEU A 47 5.19 1.63 5.41
N LEU A 48 4.05 1.65 4.73
CA LEU A 48 2.79 2.17 5.25
C LEU A 48 1.97 1.06 5.90
N ILE A 49 1.86 -0.07 5.19
CA ILE A 49 1.10 -1.24 5.61
C ILE A 49 1.91 -2.50 5.32
N SER A 50 2.18 -3.31 6.35
CA SER A 50 2.89 -4.57 6.21
C SER A 50 1.98 -5.71 5.77
N GLN A 51 2.59 -6.84 5.38
CA GLN A 51 1.87 -8.07 5.11
C GLN A 51 1.06 -8.53 6.32
N GLU A 52 1.64 -8.47 7.52
CA GLU A 52 0.96 -8.90 8.74
C GLU A 52 -0.30 -8.06 9.01
N GLU A 53 -0.28 -6.76 8.67
CA GLU A 53 -1.45 -5.89 8.80
C GLU A 53 -2.52 -6.20 7.73
N ILE A 54 -2.11 -6.51 6.50
CA ILE A 54 -3.05 -6.93 5.43
C ILE A 54 -3.70 -8.27 5.77
N ASP A 55 -2.93 -9.23 6.28
CA ASP A 55 -3.43 -10.56 6.62
C ASP A 55 -4.40 -10.54 7.82
N GLN A 56 -4.38 -9.49 8.64
CA GLN A 56 -5.32 -9.28 9.75
C GLN A 56 -6.63 -8.63 9.33
N VAL A 57 -6.69 -8.05 8.14
CA VAL A 57 -7.86 -7.37 7.61
C VAL A 57 -8.72 -8.36 6.83
N THR A 58 -9.97 -8.51 7.24
CA THR A 58 -10.91 -9.48 6.64
C THR A 58 -11.88 -8.85 5.67
N THR A 59 -12.07 -7.54 5.80
CA THR A 59 -12.99 -6.77 4.98
C THR A 59 -12.34 -5.55 4.38
N ILE A 60 -13.02 -5.01 3.40
CA ILE A 60 -12.60 -3.85 2.64
C ILE A 60 -12.61 -2.60 3.49
N THR A 61 -13.68 -2.46 4.27
CA THR A 61 -13.88 -1.31 5.13
C THR A 61 -12.77 -1.25 6.17
N GLU A 62 -12.36 -2.39 6.71
CA GLU A 62 -11.19 -2.49 7.59
C GLU A 62 -9.89 -2.07 6.86
N MET A 63 -9.74 -2.38 5.57
CA MET A 63 -8.58 -1.93 4.79
C MET A 63 -8.61 -0.40 4.56
N GLU A 64 -9.77 0.16 4.25
CA GLU A 64 -9.96 1.61 4.10
C GLU A 64 -9.64 2.35 5.41
N ASP A 65 -10.10 1.81 6.55
CA ASP A 65 -9.82 2.36 7.88
C ASP A 65 -8.33 2.27 8.25
N LEU A 66 -7.67 1.16 7.91
CA LEU A 66 -6.24 0.98 8.11
C LEU A 66 -5.42 2.01 7.32
N VAL A 67 -5.72 2.16 6.03
CA VAL A 67 -5.09 3.18 5.17
C VAL A 67 -5.35 4.58 5.70
N SER A 68 -6.59 4.90 6.07
CA SER A 68 -6.97 6.20 6.64
C SER A 68 -6.19 6.55 7.89
N THR A 69 -5.95 5.57 8.76
CA THR A 69 -5.25 5.77 10.03
C THR A 69 -3.76 6.02 9.81
N LYS A 70 -3.18 5.44 8.77
CA LYS A 70 -1.75 5.56 8.45
C LYS A 70 -1.41 6.80 7.62
N LEU A 71 -2.38 7.38 6.90
CA LEU A 71 -2.23 8.58 6.08
C LEU A 71 -2.58 9.90 6.81
N LYS A 72 -2.92 9.85 8.09
CA LYS A 72 -3.10 11.04 8.95
C LYS A 72 -1.78 11.61 9.40
#